data_AF-A0A0B8PGM1-F1
#
_entry.id   AF-A0A0B8PGM1-F1
#
_cell.length_a   1.000
_cell.length_b   1.000
_cell.length_c   1.000
_cell.angle_alpha   90.00
_cell.angle_beta   90.00
_cell.angle_gamma   90.00
#
_symmetry.space_group_name_H-M   'P 1'
#
loop_
_entity.id
_entity.type
_entity.pdbx_description
1 polymer ?
#
loop_
_entity_poly.entity_id
_entity_poly.type
_entity_poly.pdbx_seq_one_letter_code
_entity_poly.pdbx_strand_id
1 'polypeptide(L)'
;MQEEPWEVVTNGKHTYVANIKYDRPVQEVLKLARSQIGSWKYSLIDNNCEHFAKWATGLDVSSTQVIAGASGALAGVAIIGTFSENPKFAKFLGGIVLIGGLAILATKAVEKK
;
A
#
# COMPACT_ATOMS: atom_id res chain seq x y z
N MET A 1 -6.37 7.33 -16.60
CA MET A 1 -7.66 7.40 -15.88
C MET A 1 -8.78 7.68 -16.87
N GLN A 2 -9.90 6.99 -16.75
CA GLN A 2 -11.11 7.12 -17.58
C GLN A 2 -12.36 6.97 -16.68
N GLU A 3 -13.50 7.50 -17.11
CA GLU A 3 -14.82 7.32 -16.47
C GLU A 3 -15.65 6.40 -17.37
N GLU A 4 -16.15 5.30 -16.81
CA GLU A 4 -16.83 4.22 -17.54
C GLU A 4 -18.06 3.75 -16.73
N PRO A 5 -19.09 3.17 -17.38
CA PRO A 5 -20.24 2.59 -16.68
C PRO A 5 -19.84 1.48 -15.70
N TRP A 6 -20.57 1.35 -14.59
CA TRP A 6 -20.28 0.37 -13.53
C TRP A 6 -20.21 -1.06 -14.05
N GLU A 7 -21.11 -1.42 -14.95
CA GLU A 7 -21.23 -2.75 -15.54
C GLU A 7 -20.01 -3.09 -16.41
N VAL A 8 -19.44 -2.08 -17.08
CA VAL A 8 -18.24 -2.21 -17.90
C VAL A 8 -17.02 -2.43 -17.01
N VAL A 9 -16.86 -1.63 -15.96
CA VAL A 9 -15.70 -1.71 -15.04
C VAL A 9 -15.73 -3.00 -14.23
N THR A 10 -16.90 -3.39 -13.73
CA THR A 10 -17.03 -4.59 -12.88
C THR A 10 -17.09 -5.89 -13.69
N ASN A 11 -17.53 -5.83 -14.95
CA ASN A 11 -17.63 -6.99 -15.84
C ASN A 11 -18.33 -8.20 -15.18
N GLY A 12 -19.42 -7.93 -14.46
CA GLY A 12 -20.21 -8.94 -13.74
C GLY A 12 -19.48 -9.63 -12.57
N LYS A 13 -18.29 -9.16 -12.17
CA LYS A 13 -17.57 -9.69 -11.01
C LYS A 13 -18.24 -9.27 -9.71
N HIS A 14 -18.12 -10.12 -8.70
CA HIS A 14 -18.57 -9.79 -7.36
C HIS A 14 -17.84 -8.55 -6.84
N THR A 15 -18.61 -7.53 -6.47
CA THR A 15 -18.13 -6.23 -6.01
C THR A 15 -19.05 -5.74 -4.90
N TYR A 16 -18.52 -4.87 -4.04
CA TYR A 16 -19.27 -4.30 -2.92
C TYR A 16 -18.89 -2.84 -2.72
N VAL A 17 -19.81 -2.06 -2.16
CA VAL A 17 -19.53 -0.68 -1.75
C VAL A 17 -18.79 -0.72 -0.42
N ALA A 18 -17.55 -0.23 -0.41
CA ALA A 18 -16.79 -0.12 0.82
C ALA A 18 -17.40 0.95 1.74
N ASN A 19 -17.64 0.61 3.00
CA ASN A 19 -18.16 1.55 4.00
C ASN A 19 -17.03 2.43 4.54
N ILE A 20 -16.67 3.48 3.79
CA ILE A 20 -15.58 4.39 4.12
C ILE A 20 -16.16 5.76 4.48
N LYS A 21 -15.73 6.31 5.62
CA LYS A 21 -16.04 7.69 6.01
C LYS A 21 -14.91 8.61 5.58
N TYR A 22 -15.26 9.71 4.92
CA TYR A 22 -14.37 10.80 4.56
C TYR A 22 -15.13 12.12 4.67
N ASP A 23 -14.44 13.19 5.02
CA ASP A 23 -15.06 14.48 5.37
C ASP A 23 -15.31 15.38 4.15
N ARG A 24 -14.83 14.99 2.97
CA ARG A 24 -15.00 15.74 1.72
C ARG A 24 -16.42 15.59 1.15
N PRO A 25 -17.10 16.67 0.74
CA PRO A 25 -18.39 16.59 0.06
C PRO A 25 -18.32 15.76 -1.22
N VAL A 26 -19.34 14.93 -1.47
CA VAL A 26 -19.39 14.03 -2.66
C VAL A 26 -19.17 14.78 -3.98
N GLN A 27 -19.75 15.97 -4.12
CA GLN A 27 -19.58 16.79 -5.34
C GLN A 27 -18.13 17.21 -5.56
N GLU A 28 -17.39 17.49 -4.49
CA GLU A 28 -15.97 17.81 -4.56
C GLU A 28 -15.14 16.58 -4.93
N VAL A 29 -15.43 15.42 -4.34
CA VAL A 29 -14.78 14.14 -4.68
C VAL A 29 -14.94 13.84 -6.17
N LEU A 30 -16.16 13.96 -6.71
CA LEU A 30 -16.43 13.73 -8.13
C LEU A 30 -15.71 14.74 -9.03
N LYS A 31 -15.70 16.02 -8.65
CA LYS A 31 -14.99 17.07 -9.41
C LYS A 31 -13.49 16.78 -9.47
N LEU A 32 -12.89 16.37 -8.36
CA LEU A 32 -11.48 16.02 -8.29
C LEU A 32 -11.19 14.74 -9.09
N ALA A 33 -11.99 13.69 -8.93
CA ALA A 33 -11.82 12.45 -9.68
C ALA A 33 -11.83 12.70 -11.20
N ARG A 34 -12.77 13.53 -11.68
CA ARG A 34 -12.90 13.90 -13.10
C ARG A 34 -11.77 14.78 -13.61
N SER A 35 -11.19 15.64 -12.77
CA SER A 35 -10.06 16.48 -13.17
C SER A 35 -8.79 15.69 -13.49
N GLN A 36 -8.77 14.41 -13.14
CA GLN A 36 -7.66 13.49 -13.39
C GLN A 36 -7.82 12.61 -14.64
N ILE A 37 -8.96 12.71 -15.34
CA ILE A 37 -9.19 11.98 -16.60
C ILE A 37 -8.18 12.45 -17.64
N GLY A 38 -7.46 11.50 -18.25
CA GLY A 38 -6.40 11.78 -19.22
C GLY A 38 -5.07 12.33 -18.64
N SER A 39 -5.04 12.83 -17.41
CA SER A 39 -3.82 13.40 -16.79
C SER A 39 -3.12 12.46 -15.80
N TRP A 40 -3.87 11.58 -15.13
CA TRP A 40 -3.30 10.67 -14.13
C TRP A 40 -2.39 9.61 -14.75
N LYS A 41 -1.09 9.70 -14.46
CA LYS A 41 -0.06 8.76 -14.92
C LYS A 41 0.02 7.58 -13.95
N TYR A 42 -0.55 6.45 -14.35
CA TYR A 42 -0.58 5.25 -13.52
C TYR A 42 0.82 4.64 -13.33
N SER A 43 1.12 4.21 -12.10
CA SER A 43 2.26 3.34 -11.78
C SER A 43 1.82 2.26 -10.77
N LEU A 44 2.58 1.17 -10.68
CA LEU A 44 2.28 0.06 -9.76
C LEU A 44 2.73 0.36 -8.33
N ILE A 45 3.80 1.14 -8.19
CA ILE A 45 4.41 1.47 -6.90
C ILE A 45 3.83 2.78 -6.36
N ASP A 46 3.46 3.69 -7.25
CA ASP A 46 2.90 5.00 -6.93
C ASP A 46 1.77 5.35 -7.90
N ASN A 47 0.91 6.32 -7.58
CA ASN A 47 -0.22 6.77 -8.40
C ASN A 47 -1.09 5.62 -8.93
N ASN A 48 -1.34 4.61 -8.09
CA ASN A 48 -2.22 3.48 -8.40
C ASN A 48 -3.69 3.78 -8.03
N CYS A 49 -4.57 2.78 -8.14
CA CYS A 49 -5.99 2.92 -7.81
C CYS A 49 -6.25 3.36 -6.36
N GLU A 50 -5.46 2.86 -5.41
CA GLU A 50 -5.59 3.21 -3.99
C GLU A 50 -5.18 4.67 -3.75
N HIS A 51 -4.05 5.09 -4.32
CA HIS A 51 -3.59 6.48 -4.23
C HIS A 51 -4.60 7.44 -4.88
N PHE A 52 -5.17 7.06 -6.01
CA PHE A 52 -6.21 7.83 -6.69
C PHE A 52 -7.46 8.00 -5.80
N ALA A 53 -8.00 6.89 -5.27
CA ALA A 53 -9.19 6.93 -4.43
C ALA A 53 -8.98 7.82 -3.20
N LYS A 54 -7.83 7.66 -2.53
CA LYS A 54 -7.45 8.45 -1.35
C LYS A 54 -7.27 9.93 -1.66
N TRP A 55 -6.58 10.26 -2.74
CA TRP A 55 -6.41 11.64 -3.20
C TRP A 55 -7.77 12.31 -3.46
N ALA A 56 -8.69 11.60 -4.14
CA ALA A 56 -10.01 12.11 -4.47
C ALA A 56 -10.91 12.29 -3.24
N THR A 57 -10.80 11.42 -2.24
CA THR A 57 -11.60 11.50 -0.99
C THR A 57 -10.95 12.35 0.11
N GLY A 58 -9.67 12.70 -0.04
CA GLY A 58 -8.89 13.40 1.00
C GLY A 58 -8.47 12.49 2.16
N LEU A 59 -8.46 11.17 1.93
CA LEU A 59 -7.94 10.23 2.91
C LEU A 59 -6.42 10.21 2.84
N ASP A 60 -5.78 10.07 4.00
CA ASP A 60 -4.33 9.94 4.03
C ASP A 60 -3.86 8.70 3.26
N VAL A 61 -2.74 8.86 2.55
CA VAL A 61 -2.01 7.76 1.91
C VAL A 61 -1.36 6.90 3.01
N SER A 62 -2.17 6.17 3.79
CA SER A 62 -1.63 5.17 4.70
C SER A 62 -1.12 4.01 3.85
N SER A 63 0.19 3.92 3.71
CA SER A 63 0.89 2.89 2.96
C SER A 63 0.46 1.49 3.41
N THR A 64 -0.43 0.84 2.66
CA THR A 64 -0.78 -0.57 2.82
C THR A 64 0.47 -1.46 2.70
N GLN A 65 1.53 -0.96 2.03
CA GLN A 65 2.85 -1.59 1.95
C GLN A 65 3.62 -1.55 3.29
N VAL A 66 3.45 -0.53 4.13
CA VAL A 66 4.06 -0.46 5.48
C VAL A 66 3.40 -1.46 6.42
N ILE A 67 2.07 -1.61 6.36
CA ILE A 67 1.36 -2.60 7.19
C ILE A 67 1.74 -4.02 6.76
N ALA A 68 1.73 -4.30 5.45
CA ALA A 68 2.13 -5.61 4.90
C ALA A 68 3.61 -5.92 5.15
N GLY A 69 4.50 -4.92 5.04
CA GLY A 69 5.94 -5.05 5.29
C GLY A 69 6.29 -5.26 6.77
N ALA A 70 5.61 -4.58 7.69
CA ALA A 70 5.80 -4.76 9.12
C ALA A 70 5.25 -6.13 9.59
N SER A 71 4.07 -6.54 9.11
CA SER A 71 3.52 -7.87 9.42
C SER A 71 4.34 -9.00 8.78
N GLY A 72 4.86 -8.81 7.57
CA GLY A 72 5.70 -9.77 6.88
C GLY A 72 7.09 -9.93 7.52
N ALA A 73 7.71 -8.83 7.97
CA ALA A 73 8.99 -8.86 8.67
C ALA A 73 8.89 -9.56 10.03
N LEU A 74 7.83 -9.31 10.81
CA LEU A 74 7.60 -9.97 12.09
C LEU A 74 7.31 -11.48 11.93
N ALA A 75 6.50 -11.85 10.94
CA ALA A 75 6.21 -13.26 10.65
C ALA A 75 7.46 -14.00 10.14
N GLY A 76 8.27 -13.37 9.29
CA GLY A 76 9.52 -13.94 8.78
C GLY A 76 10.55 -14.23 9.87
N VAL A 77 10.72 -13.32 10.84
CA VAL A 77 11.63 -13.52 11.99
C VAL A 77 11.16 -14.68 12.88
N ALA A 78 9.85 -14.81 13.11
CA ALA A 78 9.30 -15.90 13.92
C ALA A 78 9.52 -17.28 13.26
N ILE A 79 9.30 -17.39 11.94
CA ILE A 79 9.47 -18.64 11.19
C ILE A 79 10.94 -19.09 11.16
N ILE A 80 11.89 -18.17 11.01
CA ILE A 80 13.32 -18.50 11.04
C ILE A 80 13.75 -18.99 12.43
N GLY A 81 13.20 -18.38 13.50
CA GLY A 81 13.52 -18.74 14.88
C GLY A 81 13.01 -20.12 15.32
N THR A 82 11.89 -20.60 14.75
CA THR A 82 11.29 -21.89 15.14
C THR A 82 11.79 -23.08 14.33
N PHE A 83 12.30 -22.88 13.11
CA PHE A 83 12.71 -23.96 12.20
C PHE A 83 14.23 -24.13 12.02
N SER A 84 15.06 -23.31 12.67
CA SER A 84 16.51 -23.44 12.51
C SER A 84 17.12 -24.44 13.49
N GLU A 85 17.29 -25.69 13.06
CA GLU A 85 18.06 -26.70 13.80
C GLU A 85 19.59 -26.50 13.68
N ASN A 86 20.05 -25.58 12.82
CA ASN A 86 21.47 -25.33 12.55
C ASN A 86 21.90 -23.88 12.88
N PRO A 87 22.76 -23.66 13.89
CA PRO A 87 23.05 -22.32 14.43
C PRO A 87 23.84 -21.42 13.47
N LYS A 88 24.50 -21.97 12.46
CA LYS A 88 25.26 -21.20 11.45
C LYS A 88 24.34 -20.56 10.40
N PHE A 89 23.27 -21.25 10.01
CA PHE A 89 22.29 -20.76 9.04
C PHE A 89 21.36 -19.72 9.67
N ALA A 90 20.99 -19.91 10.93
CA ALA A 90 20.24 -18.95 11.73
C ALA A 90 20.98 -17.60 11.87
N LYS A 91 22.29 -17.62 12.10
CA LYS A 91 23.10 -16.39 12.18
C LYS A 91 23.23 -15.68 10.84
N PHE A 92 23.35 -16.42 9.74
CA PHE A 92 23.44 -15.84 8.39
C PHE A 92 22.11 -15.22 7.95
N LEU A 93 20.98 -15.93 8.10
CA LEU A 93 19.66 -15.36 7.81
C LEU A 93 19.29 -14.22 8.78
N GLY A 94 19.58 -14.38 10.07
CA GLY A 94 19.35 -13.34 11.07
C GLY A 94 20.12 -12.07 10.74
N GLY A 95 21.37 -12.19 10.25
CA GLY A 95 22.17 -11.07 9.78
C GLY A 95 21.55 -10.35 8.58
N ILE A 96 21.07 -11.08 7.57
CA ILE A 96 20.42 -10.50 6.39
C ILE A 96 19.13 -9.78 6.76
N VAL A 97 18.31 -10.37 7.65
CA VAL A 97 17.06 -9.75 8.11
C VAL A 97 17.33 -8.50 8.95
N LEU A 98 18.38 -8.50 9.79
CA LEU A 98 18.79 -7.32 10.56
C LEU A 98 19.27 -6.18 9.65
N ILE A 99 20.09 -6.47 8.63
CA ILE A 99 20.57 -5.47 7.69
C ILE A 99 19.41 -4.90 6.86
N GLY A 100 18.49 -5.75 6.39
CA GLY A 100 17.29 -5.32 5.69
C GLY A 100 16.38 -4.45 6.58
N GLY A 101 16.18 -4.84 7.85
CA GLY A 101 15.41 -4.08 8.82
C GLY A 101 16.04 -2.72 9.15
N LEU A 102 17.37 -2.65 9.28
CA LEU A 102 18.09 -1.39 9.49
C LEU A 102 18.02 -0.46 8.26
N ALA A 103 18.05 -1.00 7.05
CA ALA A 103 17.86 -0.20 5.82
C ALA A 103 16.44 0.40 5.73
N ILE A 104 15.43 -0.34 6.18
CA ILE A 104 14.04 0.14 6.30
C ILE A 104 13.93 1.24 7.38
N LEU A 105 14.64 1.10 8.50
CA LEU A 105 14.69 2.15 9.52
C LEU A 105 15.45 3.40 9.05
N ALA A 106 16.51 3.24 8.25
CA ALA A 106 17.28 4.34 7.69
C ALA A 106 16.47 5.14 6.64
N THR A 107 15.62 4.47 5.85
CA THR A 107 14.70 5.16 4.93
C THR A 107 13.66 6.00 5.69
N LYS A 108 13.14 5.51 6.83
CA LYS A 108 12.30 6.33 7.74
C LYS A 108 12.99 7.61 8.24
N ALA A 109 14.32 7.59 8.41
CA ALA A 109 15.07 8.75 8.92
C ALA A 109 15.23 9.87 7.87
N VAL A 110 15.13 9.53 6.58
CA VAL A 110 15.28 10.48 5.45
C VAL A 110 13.97 11.19 5.13
N GLU A 111 12.81 10.57 5.40
CA GLU A 111 11.49 11.13 5.08
C GLU A 111 11.05 12.32 5.96
N LYS A 112 11.83 12.72 6.97
CA LYS A 112 11.50 13.89 7.80
C LYS A 112 12.17 15.16 7.27
N LYS A 113 11.51 15.87 6.37
CA LYS A 113 11.79 17.28 6.06
C LYS A 113 10.51 18.07 5.83
#